data_AF-A0AAR2LX62-F1
#
_entry.id   AF-A0AAR2LX62-F1
#
_cell.length_a   1.000
_cell.length_b   1.000
_cell.length_c   1.000
_cell.angle_alpha   90.00
_cell.angle_beta   90.00
_cell.angle_gamma   90.00
#
_symmetry.space_group_name_H-M   'P 1'
#
loop_
_entity.id
_entity.type
_entity.pdbx_description
1 polymer ?
#
loop_
_entity_poly.entity_id
_entity_poly.type
_entity_poly.pdbx_seq_one_letter_code
_entity_poly.pdbx_strand_id
1 'polypeptide(L)'
;MTRLIAAYVTMSTEDMHDFEAVKEAILKKFEINPETYRQRFRKDSVLKGKMPKELFTRLTGLYERWMRPTGKTREEIGQTIVLEQFLSMINPELKSRIMEHSPASPQQAVEMAEAFILTSGL
;
A
#
# COMPACT_ATOMS: atom_id res chain seq x y z
N MET A 1 5.26 27.30 2.59
CA MET A 1 4.29 26.99 3.67
C MET A 1 3.69 25.62 3.39
N THR A 2 3.78 24.74 4.36
CA THR A 2 4.04 23.30 4.17
C THR A 2 2.75 22.49 3.98
N ARG A 3 2.79 21.48 3.10
CA ARG A 3 1.68 20.56 2.73
C ARG A 3 0.88 19.99 3.92
N LEU A 4 1.46 19.98 5.12
CA LEU A 4 0.83 19.58 6.38
C LEU A 4 -0.39 20.43 6.73
N ILE A 5 -0.30 21.75 6.56
CA ILE A 5 -1.37 22.70 6.90
C ILE A 5 -2.59 22.50 6.00
N ALA A 6 -2.36 22.18 4.73
CA ALA A 6 -3.43 21.92 3.77
C ALA A 6 -4.16 20.59 4.02
N ALA A 7 -3.55 19.63 4.72
CA ALA A 7 -4.21 18.40 5.15
C ALA A 7 -5.13 18.68 6.35
N TYR A 8 -4.60 19.41 7.35
CA TYR A 8 -5.34 19.83 8.54
C TYR A 8 -6.57 20.67 8.18
N VAL A 9 -6.43 21.70 7.34
CA VAL A 9 -7.52 22.63 6.98
C VAL A 9 -8.68 21.96 6.20
N THR A 10 -8.46 20.79 5.59
CA THR A 10 -9.52 20.06 4.87
C THR A 10 -10.35 19.12 5.74
N MET A 11 -10.03 18.97 7.03
CA MET A 11 -10.75 18.11 7.97
C MET A 11 -11.93 18.85 8.61
N SER A 12 -12.94 18.12 9.07
CA SER A 12 -13.98 18.71 9.92
C SER A 12 -13.38 19.13 11.28
N THR A 13 -14.00 20.10 11.94
CA THR A 13 -13.54 20.57 13.27
C THR A 13 -13.61 19.49 14.34
N GLU A 14 -14.48 18.50 14.18
CA GLU A 14 -14.57 17.34 15.08
C GLU A 14 -13.39 16.38 14.87
N ASP A 15 -13.09 16.05 13.60
CA ASP A 15 -11.97 15.17 13.26
C ASP A 15 -10.59 15.76 13.63
N MET A 16 -10.48 17.09 13.73
CA MET A 16 -9.24 17.77 14.15
C MET A 16 -8.82 17.46 15.59
N HIS A 17 -9.77 17.03 16.44
CA HIS A 17 -9.51 16.71 17.85
C HIS A 17 -9.26 15.20 18.07
N ASP A 18 -9.48 14.37 17.05
CA ASP A 18 -9.18 12.93 17.06
C ASP A 18 -7.80 12.67 16.44
N PHE A 19 -6.86 12.23 17.27
CA PHE A 19 -5.49 11.94 16.86
C PHE A 19 -5.43 10.87 15.77
N GLU A 20 -6.28 9.85 15.83
CA GLU A 20 -6.26 8.76 14.86
C GLU A 20 -6.86 9.21 13.52
N ALA A 21 -7.93 10.02 13.55
CA ALA A 21 -8.48 10.65 12.36
C ALA A 21 -7.48 11.60 11.67
N VAL A 22 -6.75 12.42 12.45
CA VAL A 22 -5.69 13.30 11.95
C VAL A 22 -4.55 12.50 11.33
N LYS A 23 -4.10 11.44 12.01
CA LYS A 23 -3.06 10.54 11.51
C LYS A 23 -3.48 9.87 10.20
N GLU A 24 -4.69 9.32 10.11
CA GLU A 24 -5.22 8.70 8.89
C GLU A 24 -5.36 9.72 7.76
N ALA A 25 -5.88 10.92 8.03
CA ALA A 25 -5.99 11.98 7.04
C ALA A 25 -4.61 12.43 6.51
N ILE A 26 -3.60 12.52 7.37
CA ILE A 26 -2.22 12.80 6.98
C ILE A 26 -1.67 11.65 6.12
N LEU A 27 -1.76 10.41 6.59
CA LEU A 27 -1.28 9.24 5.84
C LEU A 27 -1.92 9.16 4.45
N LYS A 28 -3.23 9.37 4.37
CA LYS A 28 -3.99 9.42 3.12
C LYS A 28 -3.56 10.59 2.22
N LYS A 29 -3.43 11.80 2.75
CA LYS A 29 -3.04 13.01 1.98
C LYS A 29 -1.60 12.96 1.47
N PHE A 30 -0.72 12.24 2.16
CA PHE A 30 0.66 12.01 1.72
C PHE A 30 0.85 10.70 0.94
N GLU A 31 -0.24 9.99 0.62
CA GLU A 31 -0.23 8.69 -0.06
C GLU A 31 0.71 7.68 0.61
N ILE A 32 0.85 7.73 1.94
CA ILE A 32 1.67 6.83 2.76
C ILE A 32 0.90 5.51 2.91
N ASN A 33 0.63 4.86 1.79
CA ASN A 33 0.05 3.53 1.69
C ASN A 33 1.18 2.58 1.22
N PRO A 34 1.35 1.39 1.83
CA PRO A 34 2.22 0.33 1.32
C PRO A 34 2.10 0.09 -0.20
N GLU A 35 0.90 0.20 -0.75
CA GLU A 35 0.64 0.05 -2.19
C GLU A 35 1.33 1.15 -3.03
N THR A 36 1.35 2.40 -2.56
CA THR A 36 2.07 3.49 -3.24
C THR A 36 3.57 3.21 -3.31
N TYR A 37 4.15 2.76 -2.20
CA TYR A 37 5.57 2.42 -2.13
C TYR A 37 5.91 1.22 -3.00
N ARG A 38 5.05 0.19 -3.02
CA ARG A 38 5.16 -0.94 -3.93
C ARG A 38 5.18 -0.52 -5.39
N GLN A 39 4.20 0.28 -5.81
CA GLN A 39 4.12 0.74 -7.20
C GLN A 39 5.36 1.53 -7.60
N ARG A 40 5.85 2.41 -6.73
CA ARG A 40 7.11 3.13 -6.97
C ARG A 40 8.29 2.17 -7.04
N PHE A 41 8.40 1.20 -6.12
CA PHE A 41 9.47 0.20 -6.14
C PHE A 41 9.53 -0.57 -7.45
N ARG A 42 8.38 -0.98 -8.00
CA ARG A 42 8.30 -1.75 -9.26
C ARG A 42 8.49 -0.90 -10.53
N LYS A 43 8.17 0.39 -10.47
CA LYS A 43 8.20 1.31 -11.63
C LYS A 43 9.41 2.26 -11.64
N ASP A 44 10.20 2.33 -10.56
CA ASP A 44 11.39 3.20 -10.52
C ASP A 44 12.42 2.74 -11.56
N SER A 45 13.18 3.68 -12.09
CA SER A 45 14.18 3.46 -13.13
C SER A 45 15.36 4.41 -12.95
N VAL A 46 16.46 4.15 -13.66
CA VAL A 46 17.57 5.09 -13.68
C VAL A 46 17.08 6.36 -14.40
N LEU A 47 16.87 7.42 -13.63
CA LEU A 47 16.51 8.72 -14.18
C LEU A 47 17.69 9.27 -15.00
N LYS A 48 17.39 9.98 -16.09
CA LYS A 48 18.42 10.58 -16.95
C LYS A 48 19.36 11.46 -16.11
N GLY A 49 20.66 11.22 -16.22
CA GLY A 49 21.69 11.96 -15.48
C GLY A 49 21.86 11.55 -14.01
N LYS A 50 21.22 10.46 -13.56
CA LYS A 50 21.41 9.90 -12.21
C LYS A 50 22.31 8.67 -12.23
N MET A 51 23.04 8.47 -11.15
CA MET A 51 23.97 7.34 -10.99
C MET A 51 23.19 6.09 -10.54
N PRO A 52 23.60 4.87 -10.96
CA PRO A 52 22.98 3.62 -10.51
C PRO A 52 22.93 3.47 -8.98
N LYS A 53 23.94 3.99 -8.26
CA LYS A 53 23.95 4.02 -6.80
C LYS A 53 22.76 4.79 -6.21
N GLU A 54 22.35 5.88 -6.85
CA GLU A 54 21.18 6.65 -6.39
C GLU A 54 19.89 5.85 -6.59
N LEU A 55 19.77 5.07 -7.67
CA LEU A 55 18.64 4.15 -7.85
C LEU A 55 18.62 3.08 -6.74
N PHE A 56 19.76 2.44 -6.46
CA PHE A 56 19.85 1.45 -5.38
C PHE A 56 19.37 2.02 -4.04
N THR A 57 19.88 3.20 -3.65
CA THR A 57 19.46 3.86 -2.41
C THR A 57 17.95 4.15 -2.38
N ARG A 58 17.36 4.59 -3.49
CA ARG A 58 15.91 4.82 -3.57
C ARG A 58 15.13 3.50 -3.44
N LEU A 59 15.53 2.45 -4.15
CA LEU A 59 14.90 1.13 -4.08
C LEU A 59 14.94 0.57 -2.66
N THR A 60 16.07 0.70 -1.95
CA THR A 60 16.17 0.31 -0.54
C THR A 60 15.17 1.08 0.32
N GLY A 61 15.09 2.41 0.17
CA GLY A 61 14.15 3.23 0.93
C GLY A 61 12.68 2.97 0.61
N LEU A 62 12.36 2.50 -0.60
CA LEU A 62 11.02 2.09 -1.00
C LEU A 62 10.68 0.70 -0.43
N TYR A 63 11.62 -0.24 -0.47
CA TYR A 63 11.47 -1.55 0.16
C TYR A 63 11.17 -1.43 1.66
N GLU A 64 11.93 -0.62 2.39
CA GLU A 64 11.72 -0.42 3.84
C GLU A 64 10.31 0.09 4.15
N ARG A 65 9.78 1.01 3.35
CA ARG A 65 8.44 1.60 3.57
C ARG A 65 7.31 0.70 3.12
N TRP A 66 7.51 -0.05 2.03
CA TRP A 66 6.54 -1.02 1.52
C TRP A 66 6.47 -2.23 2.45
N MET A 67 7.61 -2.89 2.69
CA MET A 67 7.65 -4.16 3.40
C MET A 67 7.65 -4.00 4.92
N ARG A 68 8.21 -2.91 5.46
CA ARG A 68 8.42 -2.70 6.90
C ARG A 68 9.04 -3.96 7.55
N PRO A 69 10.26 -4.35 7.12
CA PRO A 69 10.84 -5.64 7.45
C PRO A 69 11.22 -5.80 8.92
N THR A 70 11.41 -4.70 9.66
CA THR A 70 11.69 -4.75 11.10
C THR A 70 10.59 -5.49 11.84
N GLY A 71 10.94 -6.62 12.48
CA GLY A 71 9.99 -7.46 13.21
C GLY A 71 9.21 -8.46 12.34
N LYS A 72 9.43 -8.48 11.02
CA LYS A 72 8.87 -9.50 10.12
C LYS A 72 9.86 -10.62 9.84
N THR A 73 9.31 -11.82 9.77
CA THR A 73 9.98 -13.04 9.30
C THR A 73 10.14 -13.03 7.78
N ARG A 74 11.02 -13.91 7.27
CA ARG A 74 11.18 -14.11 5.83
C ARG A 74 9.87 -14.55 5.18
N GLU A 75 9.10 -15.37 5.89
CA GLU A 75 7.83 -15.93 5.46
C GLU A 75 6.78 -14.84 5.29
N GLU A 76 6.68 -13.89 6.23
CA GLU A 76 5.76 -12.75 6.13
C GLU A 76 6.12 -11.80 4.98
N ILE A 77 7.42 -11.59 4.73
CA ILE A 77 7.89 -10.83 3.57
C ILE A 77 7.53 -11.55 2.27
N GLY A 78 7.77 -12.86 2.20
CA GLY A 78 7.43 -13.70 1.05
C GLY A 78 5.93 -13.70 0.76
N GLN A 79 5.12 -13.83 1.80
CA GLN A 79 3.66 -13.76 1.74
C GLN A 79 3.14 -12.44 1.16
N THR A 80 3.78 -11.32 1.49
CA THR A 80 3.43 -10.01 0.89
C THR A 80 3.66 -9.99 -0.62
N ILE A 81 4.77 -10.59 -1.08
CA ILE A 81 5.09 -10.69 -2.53
C ILE A 81 4.13 -11.66 -3.24
N VAL A 82 3.80 -12.79 -2.61
CA VAL A 82 2.84 -13.76 -3.16
C VAL A 82 1.47 -13.13 -3.31
N LEU A 83 1.00 -12.36 -2.32
CA LEU A 83 -0.27 -11.64 -2.40
C LEU A 83 -0.28 -10.61 -3.52
N GLU A 84 0.80 -9.82 -3.68
CA GLU A 84 0.95 -8.91 -4.82
C GLU A 84 0.75 -9.65 -6.14
N GLN A 85 1.44 -10.79 -6.31
CA GLN A 85 1.37 -11.57 -7.54
C GLN A 85 -0.03 -12.14 -7.76
N PHE A 86 -0.67 -12.70 -6.73
CA PHE A 86 -2.04 -13.20 -6.77
C PHE A 86 -3.02 -12.10 -7.24
N LEU A 87 -2.99 -10.93 -6.60
CA LEU A 87 -3.84 -9.78 -6.95
C LEU A 87 -3.54 -9.22 -8.35
N SER A 88 -2.38 -9.52 -8.94
CA SER A 88 -2.06 -9.13 -10.31
C SER A 88 -2.61 -10.09 -11.37
N MET A 89 -2.89 -11.34 -10.98
CA MET A 89 -3.30 -12.42 -11.88
C MET A 89 -4.81 -12.62 -11.93
N ILE A 90 -5.53 -12.23 -10.88
CA ILE A 90 -7.00 -12.27 -10.85
C ILE A 90 -7.60 -11.15 -11.72
N ASN A 91 -8.87 -11.32 -12.08
CA ASN A 91 -9.59 -10.33 -12.87
C ASN A 91 -9.73 -8.99 -12.09
N PRO A 92 -9.81 -7.84 -12.79
CA PRO A 92 -9.85 -6.52 -12.15
C PRO A 92 -11.03 -6.29 -11.20
N GLU A 93 -12.18 -6.89 -11.48
CA GLU A 93 -13.40 -6.74 -10.66
C GLU A 93 -13.23 -7.43 -9.30
N LEU A 94 -12.79 -8.69 -9.31
CA LEU A 94 -12.48 -9.45 -8.12
C LEU A 94 -11.41 -8.76 -7.28
N LYS A 95 -10.36 -8.23 -7.93
CA LYS A 95 -9.33 -7.44 -7.26
C LYS A 95 -9.90 -6.21 -6.57
N SER A 96 -10.76 -5.45 -7.24
CA SER A 96 -11.36 -4.24 -6.65
C SER A 96 -12.11 -4.59 -5.38
N ARG A 97 -12.95 -5.63 -5.43
CA ARG A 97 -13.73 -6.07 -4.28
C ARG A 97 -12.86 -6.50 -3.11
N ILE A 98 -11.82 -7.30 -3.35
CA ILE A 98 -10.87 -7.69 -2.28
C ILE A 98 -10.21 -6.45 -1.68
N MET A 99 -9.75 -5.51 -2.49
CA MET A 99 -9.04 -4.32 -2.02
C MET A 99 -9.95 -3.33 -1.26
N GLU A 100 -11.23 -3.24 -1.62
CA GLU A 100 -12.23 -2.45 -0.87
C GLU A 100 -12.35 -2.91 0.58
N HIS A 101 -12.19 -4.21 0.83
CA HIS A 101 -12.25 -4.80 2.17
C HIS A 101 -10.91 -4.85 2.91
N SER A 102 -9.81 -4.40 2.29
CA SER A 102 -8.47 -4.25 2.91
C SER A 102 -8.04 -5.48 3.75
N PRO A 103 -7.77 -6.64 3.12
CA PRO A 103 -7.46 -7.86 3.84
C PRO A 103 -6.20 -7.70 4.73
N ALA A 104 -6.29 -8.19 5.96
CA ALA A 104 -5.22 -8.18 6.95
C ALA A 104 -4.12 -9.21 6.66
N SER A 105 -4.42 -10.24 5.86
CA SER A 105 -3.46 -11.28 5.46
C SER A 105 -3.71 -11.80 4.05
N PRO A 106 -2.71 -12.43 3.41
CA PRO A 106 -2.91 -13.10 2.12
C PRO A 106 -3.95 -14.21 2.17
N GLN A 107 -4.03 -14.95 3.27
CA GLN A 107 -5.02 -16.01 3.47
C GLN A 107 -6.43 -15.42 3.45
N GLN A 108 -6.63 -14.31 4.17
CA GLN A 108 -7.92 -13.62 4.16
C GLN A 108 -8.28 -13.10 2.77
N ALA A 109 -7.30 -12.62 1.98
CA ALA A 109 -7.54 -12.19 0.61
C ALA A 109 -8.02 -13.34 -0.30
N VAL A 110 -7.49 -14.55 -0.10
CA VAL A 110 -7.92 -15.76 -0.82
C VAL A 110 -9.33 -16.18 -0.40
N GLU A 111 -9.62 -16.22 0.90
CA GLU A 111 -10.95 -16.55 1.43
C GLU A 111 -12.02 -15.58 0.88
N MET A 112 -11.71 -14.28 0.83
CA MET A 112 -12.58 -13.27 0.21
C MET A 112 -12.77 -13.53 -1.28
N ALA A 113 -11.70 -13.87 -2.01
CA ALA A 113 -11.77 -14.17 -3.43
C ALA A 113 -12.73 -15.32 -3.71
N GLU A 114 -12.58 -16.43 -3.00
CA GLU A 114 -13.46 -17.61 -3.10
C GLU A 114 -14.91 -17.27 -2.77
N ALA A 115 -15.14 -16.52 -1.69
CA ALA A 115 -16.49 -16.08 -1.31
C ALA A 115 -17.16 -15.22 -2.38
N PHE A 116 -16.41 -14.31 -3.03
CA PHE A 116 -16.93 -13.45 -4.10
C PHE A 116 -17.25 -14.22 -5.37
N ILE A 117 -16.45 -15.22 -5.71
CA ILE A 117 -16.70 -16.14 -6.82
C ILE A 117 -18.00 -16.91 -6.59
N LEU A 118 -18.16 -17.50 -5.39
CA LEU A 118 -19.33 -18.31 -5.04
C LEU A 118 -20.64 -17.50 -4.95
N THR A 119 -20.57 -16.25 -4.49
CA THR A 119 -21.77 -15.42 -4.26
C THR A 119 -22.18 -14.56 -5.44
N SER A 120 -21.24 -14.18 -6.33
CA SER A 120 -21.52 -13.25 -7.43
C SER A 120 -21.18 -13.80 -8.82
N GLY A 121 -20.67 -15.04 -8.92
CA GLY A 121 -20.36 -15.68 -10.21
C GLY A 121 -19.21 -15.05 -10.98
N LEU A 122 -18.25 -14.44 -10.26
CA LEU A 122 -16.99 -13.91 -10.80
C LEU A 122 -15.91 -14.98 -10.96
#